data_AF-J0NPH4-F1
#
_entry.id   AF-J0NPH4-F1
#
_cell.length_a   1.000
_cell.length_b   1.000
_cell.length_c   1.000
_cell.angle_alpha   90.00
_cell.angle_beta   90.00
_cell.angle_gamma   90.00
#
_symmetry.space_group_name_H-M   'P 1'
#
loop_
_entity.id
_entity.type
_entity.pdbx_description
1 polymer ?
#
loop_
_entity_poly.entity_id
_entity_poly.type
_entity_poly.pdbx_seq_one_letter_code
_entity_poly.pdbx_strand_id
1 'polypeptide(L)'
;MRIRRLEMVGIGPFTRRQVIDFTAFDESGLFLLEGPTGSGKSTIIDALTFALYGDVARQKDASKDRLRSNRLEDGQRSEVDLVFEVRSGLYRVTRTPAYTPAGRKTQRNSKATLVRVVEDPSAEAGVRTVEDIASGPSKVGPEITRIVGLDKEQFLQTIVLPQGKFARFLTATSDERERILRDIFDTRVYVAFQERLAEAAASSRSVLAERERAASGAMARVAGVAVPEGALDAAEGGGDRSAGAPGETDREANAKNGAAKNTDSCPAAAPGSTSTDPDPCAEDPSPALEWARGRHRLVEEALERARMTAAEADARDSEQQEELRRALDDLAAVERHRRLTEQLADLEDAQPGIDELRARCRSGRAAQRVLAYADAHERAE
;
A
#
# COMPACT_ATOMS: atom_id res chain seq x y z
N MET A 1 -14.22 -13.18 -3.23
CA MET A 1 -15.52 -12.54 -3.46
C MET A 1 -16.48 -13.59 -4.00
N ARG A 2 -17.73 -13.62 -3.54
CA ARG A 2 -18.75 -14.57 -3.98
C ARG A 2 -20.06 -13.84 -4.27
N ILE A 3 -20.68 -14.16 -5.39
CA ILE A 3 -22.02 -13.65 -5.73
C ILE A 3 -23.05 -14.59 -5.11
N ARG A 4 -24.03 -14.06 -4.37
CA ARG A 4 -25.06 -14.86 -3.68
C ARG A 4 -26.38 -14.80 -4.42
N ARG A 5 -26.88 -13.60 -4.74
CA ARG A 5 -28.17 -13.41 -5.39
C ARG A 5 -28.12 -12.22 -6.32
N LEU A 6 -28.67 -12.37 -7.52
CA LEU A 6 -28.85 -11.29 -8.49
C LEU A 6 -30.32 -11.20 -8.86
N GLU A 7 -30.90 -10.02 -8.66
CA GLU A 7 -32.25 -9.70 -9.07
C GLU A 7 -32.19 -8.54 -10.06
N MET A 8 -32.90 -8.67 -11.17
CA MET A 8 -32.95 -7.64 -12.21
C MET A 8 -34.36 -7.51 -12.78
N VAL A 9 -34.76 -6.28 -13.07
CA VAL A 9 -36.01 -5.96 -13.74
C VAL A 9 -35.76 -4.86 -14.76
N GLY A 10 -36.31 -5.02 -15.96
CA GLY A 10 -36.21 -4.00 -16.99
C GLY A 10 -34.79 -3.77 -17.54
N ILE A 11 -33.99 -4.83 -17.62
CA ILE A 11 -32.59 -4.79 -18.08
C ILE A 11 -32.42 -5.65 -19.34
N GLY A 12 -31.94 -5.05 -20.44
CA GLY A 12 -31.76 -5.74 -21.73
C GLY A 12 -33.03 -6.48 -22.20
N PRO A 13 -33.00 -7.81 -22.43
CA PRO A 13 -34.20 -8.57 -22.83
C PRO A 13 -35.14 -8.90 -21.66
N PHE A 14 -34.73 -8.71 -20.40
CA PHE A 14 -35.49 -9.06 -19.21
C PHE A 14 -36.41 -7.92 -18.78
N THR A 15 -37.63 -7.87 -19.33
CA THR A 15 -38.64 -6.85 -18.97
C THR A 15 -39.32 -7.11 -17.63
N ARG A 16 -39.46 -8.38 -17.24
CA ARG A 16 -40.03 -8.81 -15.96
C ARG A 16 -38.93 -9.05 -14.92
N ARG A 17 -39.32 -9.07 -13.64
CA ARG A 17 -38.45 -9.44 -12.51
C ARG A 17 -37.87 -10.83 -12.74
N GLN A 18 -36.54 -10.92 -12.74
CA GLN A 18 -35.77 -12.16 -12.77
C GLN A 18 -34.92 -12.23 -11.51
N VAL A 19 -34.92 -13.38 -10.85
CA VAL A 19 -34.12 -13.63 -9.65
C VAL A 19 -33.26 -14.86 -9.91
N ILE A 20 -31.96 -14.72 -9.72
CA ILE A 20 -30.97 -15.78 -9.81
C ILE A 20 -30.36 -15.93 -8.42
N ASP A 21 -30.63 -17.05 -7.77
CA ASP A 21 -29.99 -17.44 -6.53
C ASP A 21 -28.79 -18.34 -6.87
N PHE A 22 -27.58 -17.81 -6.70
CA PHE A 22 -26.36 -18.55 -6.97
C PHE A 22 -26.03 -19.52 -5.84
N THR A 23 -26.61 -19.34 -4.65
CA THR A 23 -26.36 -20.23 -3.49
C THR A 23 -26.94 -21.62 -3.69
N ALA A 24 -27.91 -21.76 -4.58
CA ALA A 24 -28.47 -23.05 -4.98
C ALA A 24 -27.44 -23.97 -5.66
N PHE A 25 -26.32 -23.42 -6.16
CA PHE A 25 -25.26 -24.16 -6.85
C PHE A 25 -23.98 -24.30 -6.01
N ASP A 26 -24.06 -24.00 -4.72
CA ASP A 26 -22.90 -23.95 -3.83
C ASP A 26 -22.22 -25.32 -3.64
N GLU A 27 -22.99 -26.41 -3.70
CA GLU A 27 -22.46 -27.77 -3.57
C GLU A 27 -21.63 -28.22 -4.79
N SER A 28 -22.03 -27.82 -6.00
CA SER A 28 -21.32 -28.19 -7.23
C SER A 28 -20.16 -27.23 -7.56
N GLY A 29 -20.26 -25.97 -7.13
CA GLY A 29 -19.29 -24.91 -7.45
C GLY A 29 -19.23 -24.53 -8.94
N LEU A 30 -20.04 -25.17 -9.79
CA LEU A 30 -20.11 -24.98 -11.23
C LEU A 30 -21.57 -24.95 -11.68
N PHE A 31 -21.91 -23.96 -12.52
CA PHE A 31 -23.21 -23.83 -13.17
C PHE A 31 -23.03 -23.40 -14.62
N LEU A 32 -23.99 -23.77 -15.47
CA LEU A 32 -24.01 -23.45 -16.89
C LEU A 32 -25.15 -22.49 -17.20
N LEU A 33 -24.84 -21.37 -17.87
CA LEU A 33 -25.84 -20.48 -18.46
C LEU A 33 -26.11 -20.93 -19.91
N GLU A 34 -27.14 -21.74 -20.11
CA GLU A 34 -27.53 -22.24 -21.44
C GLU A 34 -28.65 -21.40 -22.07
N GLY A 35 -28.66 -21.32 -23.40
CA GLY A 35 -29.76 -20.75 -24.18
C GLY A 35 -29.32 -20.30 -25.57
N PRO A 36 -30.25 -19.94 -26.46
CA PRO A 36 -29.93 -19.48 -27.81
C PRO A 36 -29.18 -18.15 -27.82
N THR A 37 -28.47 -17.84 -28.91
CA THR A 37 -27.85 -16.52 -29.10
C THR A 37 -28.91 -15.43 -29.00
N GLY A 38 -28.63 -14.37 -28.21
CA GLY A 38 -29.60 -13.29 -27.95
C GLY A 38 -30.56 -13.53 -26.77
N SER A 39 -30.48 -14.67 -26.08
CA SER A 39 -31.31 -14.96 -24.90
C SER A 39 -31.03 -14.08 -23.67
N GLY A 40 -29.97 -13.25 -23.69
CA GLY A 40 -29.59 -12.38 -22.58
C GLY A 40 -28.52 -12.93 -21.64
N LYS A 41 -27.83 -14.04 -21.98
CA LYS A 41 -26.69 -14.57 -21.19
C LYS A 41 -25.64 -13.50 -20.88
N SER A 42 -25.21 -12.75 -21.90
CA SER A 42 -24.27 -11.64 -21.69
C SER A 42 -24.89 -10.48 -20.89
N THR A 43 -26.22 -10.32 -20.92
CA THR A 43 -26.91 -9.30 -20.12
C THR A 43 -26.85 -9.61 -18.62
N ILE A 44 -26.84 -10.88 -18.22
CA ILE A 44 -26.64 -11.27 -16.81
C ILE A 44 -25.28 -10.77 -16.32
N ILE A 45 -24.24 -10.96 -17.13
CA ILE A 45 -22.88 -10.48 -16.86
C ILE A 45 -22.81 -8.95 -16.85
N ASP A 46 -23.46 -8.29 -17.81
CA ASP A 46 -23.55 -6.83 -17.85
C ASP A 46 -24.29 -6.29 -16.60
N ALA A 47 -25.33 -6.99 -16.12
CA ALA A 47 -26.06 -6.62 -14.90
C ALA A 47 -25.18 -6.75 -13.64
N LEU A 48 -24.39 -7.81 -13.52
CA LEU A 48 -23.41 -7.97 -12.43
C LEU A 48 -22.39 -6.83 -12.42
N THR A 49 -21.81 -6.53 -13.59
CA THR A 49 -20.82 -5.46 -13.73
C THR A 49 -21.46 -4.10 -13.40
N PHE A 50 -22.69 -3.87 -13.86
CA PHE A 50 -23.42 -2.65 -13.58
C PHE A 50 -23.76 -2.50 -12.10
N ALA A 51 -24.20 -3.57 -11.43
CA ALA A 51 -24.52 -3.55 -10.00
C ALA A 51 -23.32 -3.11 -9.16
N LEU A 52 -22.14 -3.64 -9.47
CA LEU A 52 -20.90 -3.31 -8.75
C LEU A 52 -20.39 -1.91 -9.15
N TYR A 53 -20.11 -1.69 -10.42
CA TYR A 53 -19.32 -0.53 -10.88
C TYR A 53 -20.15 0.59 -11.51
N GLY A 54 -21.47 0.40 -11.68
CA GLY A 54 -22.35 1.38 -12.33
C GLY A 54 -22.11 1.54 -13.83
N ASP A 55 -21.46 0.55 -14.44
CA ASP A 55 -21.12 0.53 -15.86
C ASP A 55 -21.15 -0.90 -16.42
N VAL A 56 -21.23 -1.05 -17.74
CA VAL A 56 -21.36 -2.35 -18.41
C VAL A 56 -20.00 -2.92 -18.83
N ALA A 57 -19.94 -4.24 -19.09
CA ALA A 57 -18.71 -4.93 -19.43
C ALA A 57 -18.17 -4.58 -20.83
N ARG A 58 -19.04 -4.14 -21.75
CA ARG A 58 -18.69 -3.79 -23.14
C ARG A 58 -17.99 -2.43 -23.25
N GLN A 59 -16.92 -2.37 -24.04
CA GLN A 59 -16.11 -1.17 -24.30
C GLN A 59 -16.93 0.04 -24.79
N LYS A 60 -16.54 1.22 -24.28
CA LYS A 60 -16.67 2.64 -24.69
C LYS A 60 -17.90 3.16 -25.46
N ASP A 61 -18.61 2.36 -26.25
CA ASP A 61 -19.70 2.80 -27.14
C ASP A 61 -21.08 2.22 -26.75
N ALA A 62 -21.14 1.32 -25.77
CA ALA A 62 -22.40 0.90 -25.18
C ALA A 62 -22.84 1.93 -24.13
N SER A 63 -23.51 2.99 -24.58
CA SER A 63 -24.07 4.01 -23.68
C SER A 63 -24.88 3.37 -22.55
N LYS A 64 -24.78 3.93 -21.34
CA LYS A 64 -25.54 3.52 -20.14
C LYS A 64 -27.06 3.45 -20.40
N ASP A 65 -27.54 4.21 -21.38
CA ASP A 65 -28.92 4.17 -21.88
C ASP A 65 -29.32 2.81 -22.46
N ARG A 66 -28.39 2.00 -22.99
CA ARG A 66 -28.69 0.68 -23.57
C ARG A 66 -28.92 -0.42 -22.54
N LEU A 67 -28.63 -0.15 -21.26
CA LEU A 67 -28.85 -1.14 -20.21
C LEU A 67 -30.34 -1.27 -19.88
N ARG A 68 -31.08 -0.15 -19.88
CA ARG A 68 -32.54 -0.16 -19.75
C ARG A 68 -33.14 -0.83 -20.98
N SER A 69 -34.09 -1.73 -20.75
CA SER A 69 -34.80 -2.38 -21.85
C SER A 69 -35.64 -1.39 -22.65
N ASN A 70 -35.46 -1.36 -23.98
CA ASN A 70 -36.26 -0.55 -24.90
C ASN A 70 -37.72 -1.01 -25.00
N ARG A 71 -38.07 -2.14 -24.38
CA ARG A 71 -39.42 -2.72 -24.38
C ARG A 71 -40.25 -2.29 -23.16
N LEU A 72 -39.72 -1.38 -22.34
CA LEU A 72 -40.41 -0.87 -21.16
C LEU A 72 -41.18 0.40 -21.48
N GLU A 73 -42.34 0.54 -20.86
CA GLU A 73 -43.05 1.82 -20.79
C GLU A 73 -42.35 2.78 -19.82
N ASP A 74 -42.56 4.09 -19.99
CA ASP A 74 -41.87 5.14 -19.22
C ASP A 74 -42.06 5.07 -17.69
N GLY A 75 -43.13 4.42 -17.24
CA GLY A 75 -43.45 4.19 -15.83
C GLY A 75 -42.83 2.93 -15.22
N GLN A 76 -42.37 1.98 -16.05
CA GLN A 76 -41.86 0.71 -15.56
C GLN A 76 -40.43 0.86 -15.01
N ARG A 77 -40.17 0.26 -13.85
CA ARG A 77 -38.88 0.37 -13.16
C ARG A 77 -37.80 -0.47 -13.86
N SER A 78 -36.59 0.06 -13.92
CA SER A 78 -35.38 -0.70 -14.22
C SER A 78 -34.49 -0.71 -13.00
N GLU A 79 -34.12 -1.88 -12.52
CA GLU A 79 -33.31 -2.01 -11.32
C GLU A 79 -32.47 -3.27 -11.38
N VAL A 80 -31.28 -3.18 -10.82
CA VAL A 80 -30.43 -4.34 -10.52
C VAL A 80 -30.13 -4.33 -9.03
N ASP A 81 -30.40 -5.45 -8.39
CA ASP A 81 -30.15 -5.70 -6.98
C ASP A 81 -29.23 -6.91 -6.84
N LEU A 82 -28.07 -6.70 -6.22
CA LEU A 82 -27.03 -7.71 -6.10
C LEU A 82 -26.66 -7.87 -4.63
N VAL A 83 -26.73 -9.11 -4.15
CA VAL A 83 -26.18 -9.54 -2.87
C VAL A 83 -24.89 -10.31 -3.12
N PHE A 84 -23.80 -9.85 -2.52
CA PHE A 84 -22.49 -10.44 -2.66
C PHE A 84 -21.73 -10.47 -1.32
N GLU A 85 -20.79 -11.38 -1.25
CA GLU A 85 -19.99 -11.67 -0.06
C GLU A 85 -18.51 -11.44 -0.36
N VAL A 86 -17.85 -10.74 0.56
CA VAL A 86 -16.40 -10.55 0.59
C VAL A 86 -15.89 -10.86 1.99
N ARG A 87 -14.57 -10.87 2.19
CA ARG A 87 -13.97 -11.17 3.50
C ARG A 87 -14.49 -10.28 4.62
N SER A 88 -14.84 -9.02 4.32
CA SER A 88 -15.35 -8.07 5.31
C SER A 88 -16.83 -8.23 5.63
N GLY A 89 -17.57 -9.13 4.97
CA GLY A 89 -18.97 -9.43 5.23
C GLY A 89 -19.87 -9.50 3.99
N LEU A 90 -21.18 -9.47 4.24
CA LEU A 90 -22.23 -9.55 3.23
C LEU A 90 -22.78 -8.15 2.91
N TYR A 91 -22.92 -7.85 1.63
CA TYR A 91 -23.34 -6.54 1.14
C TYR A 91 -24.44 -6.67 0.11
N ARG A 92 -25.31 -5.66 0.06
CA ARG A 92 -26.35 -5.52 -0.96
C ARG A 92 -26.18 -4.18 -1.66
N VAL A 93 -26.10 -4.23 -2.98
CA VAL A 93 -26.06 -3.04 -3.83
C VAL A 93 -27.27 -3.03 -4.75
N THR A 94 -27.99 -1.91 -4.75
CA THR A 94 -29.16 -1.69 -5.60
C THR A 94 -28.88 -0.49 -6.49
N ARG A 95 -29.05 -0.64 -7.81
CA ARG A 95 -28.83 0.41 -8.80
C ARG A 95 -29.97 0.54 -9.78
N THR A 96 -30.31 1.78 -10.10
CA THR A 96 -31.24 2.17 -11.15
C THR A 96 -30.47 2.92 -12.24
N PRO A 97 -30.48 2.48 -13.51
CA PRO A 97 -29.84 3.20 -14.59
C PRO A 97 -30.52 4.55 -14.84
N ALA A 98 -29.75 5.52 -15.33
CA ALA A 98 -30.32 6.76 -15.84
C ALA A 98 -31.11 6.45 -17.12
N TYR A 99 -32.20 7.17 -17.35
CA TYR A 99 -32.95 7.06 -18.61
C TYR A 99 -33.75 8.33 -18.90
N THR A 100 -34.00 8.58 -20.17
CA THR A 100 -34.86 9.69 -20.63
C THR A 100 -36.21 9.12 -21.06
N PRO A 101 -37.32 9.44 -20.36
CA PRO A 101 -38.66 9.01 -20.77
C PRO A 101 -39.02 9.51 -22.17
N ALA A 102 -39.76 8.71 -22.93
CA ALA A 102 -40.25 9.08 -24.25
C ALA A 102 -41.09 10.37 -24.18
N GLY A 103 -40.75 11.35 -25.00
CA GLY A 103 -41.45 12.64 -25.03
C GLY A 103 -41.08 13.63 -23.91
N ARG A 104 -40.09 13.32 -23.05
CA ARG A 104 -39.55 14.26 -22.06
C ARG A 104 -38.11 14.66 -22.42
N LYS A 105 -37.77 15.94 -22.24
CA LYS A 105 -36.41 16.44 -22.47
C LYS A 105 -35.45 16.19 -21.30
N THR A 106 -35.98 15.90 -20.11
CA THR A 106 -35.19 15.77 -18.87
C THR A 106 -34.88 14.30 -18.57
N GLN A 107 -33.59 13.96 -18.46
CA GLN A 107 -33.11 12.64 -18.06
C GLN A 107 -33.42 12.40 -16.57
N ARG A 108 -33.94 11.21 -16.23
CA ARG A 108 -33.99 10.75 -14.84
C ARG A 108 -32.60 10.25 -14.44
N ASN A 109 -32.08 10.82 -13.36
CA ASN A 109 -30.76 10.46 -12.83
C ASN A 109 -30.71 9.01 -12.34
N SER A 110 -29.54 8.39 -12.48
CA SER A 110 -29.26 7.08 -11.88
C SER A 110 -29.30 7.15 -10.35
N LYS A 111 -29.70 6.05 -9.73
CA LYS A 111 -29.70 5.87 -8.27
C LYS A 111 -28.82 4.70 -7.91
N ALA A 112 -28.17 4.76 -6.75
CA ALA A 112 -27.39 3.68 -6.21
C ALA A 112 -27.48 3.71 -4.69
N THR A 113 -27.63 2.54 -4.07
CA THR A 113 -27.59 2.37 -2.62
C THR A 113 -26.72 1.16 -2.32
N LEU A 114 -25.87 1.28 -1.31
CA LEU A 114 -25.01 0.22 -0.81
C LEU A 114 -25.22 0.10 0.69
N VAL A 115 -25.51 -1.12 1.14
CA VAL A 115 -25.77 -1.43 2.53
C VAL A 115 -25.03 -2.69 2.96
N ARG A 116 -24.66 -2.76 4.24
CA ARG A 116 -24.23 -4.01 4.88
C ARG A 116 -25.47 -4.78 5.28
N VAL A 117 -25.46 -6.07 4.98
CA VAL A 117 -26.57 -6.97 5.31
C VAL A 117 -26.09 -8.16 6.13
N VAL A 118 -27.02 -8.81 6.81
CA VAL A 118 -26.82 -10.14 7.41
C VAL A 118 -27.89 -11.09 6.90
N GLU A 119 -27.60 -12.39 6.92
CA GLU A 119 -28.58 -13.41 6.54
C GLU A 119 -29.80 -13.33 7.45
N ASP A 120 -30.98 -13.14 6.85
CA ASP A 120 -32.26 -13.14 7.54
C ASP A 120 -33.28 -13.94 6.72
N PRO A 121 -33.69 -15.12 7.21
CA PRO A 121 -34.63 -16.00 6.51
C PRO A 121 -36.04 -15.43 6.42
N SER A 122 -36.39 -14.51 7.31
CA SER A 122 -37.69 -13.86 7.32
C SER A 122 -37.79 -12.73 6.29
N ALA A 123 -36.67 -12.30 5.71
CA ALA A 123 -36.63 -11.27 4.70
C ALA A 123 -36.85 -11.85 3.29
N GLU A 124 -37.54 -11.12 2.42
CA GLU A 124 -37.87 -11.56 1.05
C GLU A 124 -36.63 -11.94 0.21
N ALA A 125 -35.51 -11.23 0.42
CA ALA A 125 -34.24 -11.47 -0.26
C ALA A 125 -33.30 -12.42 0.52
N GLY A 126 -33.75 -13.00 1.63
CA GLY A 126 -32.93 -13.83 2.53
C GLY A 126 -31.89 -13.03 3.33
N VAL A 127 -31.96 -11.69 3.29
CA VAL A 127 -31.02 -10.79 3.96
C VAL A 127 -31.74 -9.58 4.54
N ARG A 128 -31.29 -9.11 5.70
CA ARG A 128 -31.74 -7.86 6.34
C ARG A 128 -30.63 -6.81 6.36
N THR A 129 -30.98 -5.55 6.18
CA THR A 129 -30.05 -4.43 6.31
C THR A 129 -29.67 -4.21 7.77
N VAL A 130 -28.38 -4.03 8.01
CA VAL A 130 -27.83 -3.71 9.34
C VAL A 130 -27.22 -2.32 9.38
N GLU A 131 -26.63 -1.87 8.27
CA GLU A 131 -25.91 -0.59 8.19
C GLU A 131 -26.05 0.01 6.79
N ASP A 132 -26.40 1.28 6.71
CA ASP A 132 -26.39 2.04 5.47
C ASP A 132 -24.98 2.59 5.22
N ILE A 133 -24.32 2.15 4.14
CA ILE A 133 -22.93 2.51 3.85
C ILE A 133 -22.87 3.76 2.98
N ALA A 134 -23.59 3.74 1.85
CA ALA A 134 -23.56 4.83 0.89
C ALA A 134 -24.85 4.94 0.08
N SER A 135 -25.22 6.17 -0.23
CA SER A 135 -26.34 6.50 -1.11
C SER A 135 -25.89 7.52 -2.16
N GLY A 136 -26.27 7.27 -3.41
CA GLY A 136 -25.88 8.05 -4.58
C GLY A 136 -24.74 7.41 -5.38
N PRO A 137 -24.80 7.42 -6.72
CA PRO A 137 -23.78 6.79 -7.57
C PRO A 137 -22.33 7.22 -7.31
N SER A 138 -22.12 8.51 -6.98
CA SER A 138 -20.79 9.08 -6.71
C SER A 138 -20.16 8.58 -5.42
N LYS A 139 -20.97 8.19 -4.43
CA LYS A 139 -20.49 7.65 -3.14
C LYS A 139 -20.38 6.13 -3.16
N VAL A 140 -21.32 5.46 -3.82
CA VAL A 140 -21.34 3.99 -3.90
C VAL A 140 -20.16 3.44 -4.72
N GLY A 141 -19.76 4.11 -5.80
CA GLY A 141 -18.64 3.65 -6.65
C GLY A 141 -17.33 3.43 -5.87
N PRO A 142 -16.78 4.45 -5.19
CA PRO A 142 -15.55 4.32 -4.41
C PRO A 142 -15.65 3.27 -3.28
N GLU A 143 -16.80 3.18 -2.60
CA GLU A 143 -17.02 2.17 -1.55
C GLU A 143 -17.01 0.74 -2.10
N ILE A 144 -17.59 0.49 -3.28
CA ILE A 144 -17.51 -0.82 -3.93
C ILE A 144 -16.05 -1.17 -4.25
N THR A 145 -15.29 -0.25 -4.83
CA THR A 145 -13.86 -0.49 -5.12
C THR A 145 -13.08 -0.80 -3.84
N ARG A 146 -13.36 -0.09 -2.74
CA ARG A 146 -12.73 -0.33 -1.43
C ARG A 146 -13.09 -1.69 -0.83
N ILE A 147 -14.36 -2.11 -0.92
CA ILE A 147 -14.87 -3.35 -0.33
C ILE A 147 -14.46 -4.58 -1.16
N VAL A 148 -14.54 -4.49 -2.48
CA VAL A 148 -14.20 -5.58 -3.40
C VAL A 148 -12.68 -5.68 -3.59
N GLY A 149 -11.97 -4.55 -3.49
CA GLY A 149 -10.52 -4.48 -3.67
C GLY A 149 -10.06 -4.54 -5.13
N LEU A 150 -10.99 -4.47 -6.09
CA LEU A 150 -10.72 -4.48 -7.53
C LEU A 150 -11.48 -3.35 -8.20
N ASP A 151 -10.83 -2.68 -9.15
CA ASP A 151 -11.51 -1.77 -10.06
C ASP A 151 -12.32 -2.54 -11.13
N LYS A 152 -13.01 -1.79 -12.00
CA LYS A 152 -13.88 -2.37 -13.03
C LYS A 152 -13.06 -3.16 -14.06
N GLU A 153 -11.97 -2.60 -14.54
CA GLU A 153 -11.09 -3.23 -15.53
C GLU A 153 -10.53 -4.56 -15.01
N GLN A 154 -10.00 -4.55 -13.78
CA GLN A 154 -9.45 -5.72 -13.08
C GLN A 154 -10.52 -6.79 -12.82
N PHE A 155 -11.73 -6.38 -12.40
CA PHE A 155 -12.85 -7.29 -12.20
C PHE A 155 -13.24 -7.99 -13.51
N LEU A 156 -13.36 -7.24 -14.61
CA LEU A 156 -13.68 -7.81 -15.92
C LEU A 156 -12.57 -8.71 -16.44
N GLN A 157 -11.32 -8.46 -16.11
CA GLN A 157 -10.21 -9.30 -16.53
C GLN A 157 -10.12 -10.61 -15.74
N THR A 158 -10.43 -10.56 -14.44
CA THR A 158 -10.20 -11.67 -13.51
C THR A 158 -11.44 -12.56 -13.35
N ILE A 159 -12.62 -11.97 -13.28
CA ILE A 159 -13.87 -12.67 -12.90
C ILE A 159 -14.78 -12.91 -14.12
N VAL A 160 -14.67 -12.10 -15.16
CA VAL A 160 -15.53 -12.17 -16.35
C VAL A 160 -14.71 -12.31 -17.62
N LEU A 161 -14.29 -13.53 -17.96
CA LEU A 161 -13.55 -13.77 -19.21
C LEU A 161 -14.38 -13.33 -20.44
N PRO A 162 -13.98 -12.28 -21.18
CA PRO A 162 -14.74 -11.81 -22.32
C PRO A 162 -14.71 -12.87 -23.43
N GLN A 163 -15.87 -13.12 -24.03
CA GLN A 163 -16.02 -14.11 -25.11
C GLN A 163 -15.01 -13.81 -26.23
N GLY A 164 -14.19 -14.81 -26.60
CA GLY A 164 -13.16 -14.71 -27.63
C GLY A 164 -11.74 -14.37 -27.15
N LYS A 165 -11.58 -13.70 -25.99
CA LYS A 165 -10.22 -13.41 -25.44
C LYS A 165 -9.52 -14.67 -24.93
N PHE A 166 -10.25 -15.62 -24.35
CA PHE A 166 -9.65 -16.88 -23.89
C PHE A 166 -9.22 -17.78 -25.05
N ALA A 167 -10.01 -17.84 -26.14
CA ALA A 167 -9.60 -18.54 -27.36
C ALA A 167 -8.31 -17.94 -27.94
N ARG A 168 -8.22 -16.61 -28.01
CA ARG A 168 -6.97 -15.92 -28.38
C ARG A 168 -5.82 -16.25 -27.43
N PHE A 169 -6.05 -16.33 -26.13
CA PHE A 169 -5.02 -16.72 -25.15
C PHE A 169 -4.49 -18.14 -25.38
N LEU A 170 -5.36 -19.11 -25.70
CA LEU A 170 -4.95 -20.49 -25.98
C LEU A 170 -4.08 -20.59 -27.24
N THR A 171 -4.42 -19.82 -28.28
CA THR A 171 -3.72 -19.81 -29.57
C THR A 171 -2.59 -18.78 -29.68
N ALA A 172 -2.41 -17.94 -28.67
CA ALA A 172 -1.42 -16.86 -28.68
C ALA A 172 0.02 -17.38 -28.56
N THR A 173 0.93 -16.68 -29.23
CA THR A 173 2.38 -16.84 -29.06
C THR A 173 2.81 -16.45 -27.64
N SER A 174 4.02 -16.84 -27.22
CA SER A 174 4.51 -16.54 -25.86
C SER A 174 4.45 -15.05 -25.51
N ASP A 175 4.85 -14.18 -26.45
CA ASP A 175 4.83 -12.72 -26.24
C ASP A 175 3.40 -12.16 -26.15
N GLU A 176 2.49 -12.66 -26.99
CA GLU A 176 1.08 -12.26 -26.94
C GLU A 176 0.40 -12.75 -25.66
N ARG A 177 0.73 -13.96 -25.22
CA ARG A 177 0.25 -14.55 -23.97
C ARG A 177 0.73 -13.75 -22.77
N GLU A 178 2.01 -13.35 -22.77
CA GLU A 178 2.58 -12.50 -21.73
C GLU A 178 1.86 -11.15 -21.67
N ARG A 179 1.61 -10.51 -22.82
CA ARG A 179 0.81 -9.26 -22.88
C ARG A 179 -0.61 -9.46 -22.35
N ILE A 180 -1.27 -10.55 -22.70
CA ILE A 180 -2.62 -10.86 -22.20
C ILE A 180 -2.61 -11.07 -20.68
N LEU A 181 -1.61 -11.76 -20.12
CA LEU A 181 -1.49 -11.96 -18.67
C LEU A 181 -1.14 -10.67 -17.94
N ARG A 182 -0.24 -9.86 -18.50
CA ARG A 182 0.07 -8.52 -17.97
C ARG A 182 -1.16 -7.63 -17.93
N ASP A 183 -1.99 -7.72 -18.96
CA ASP A 183 -3.28 -7.04 -19.00
C ASP A 183 -4.22 -7.61 -17.95
N ILE A 184 -4.37 -8.93 -17.83
CA ILE A 184 -5.32 -9.57 -16.89
C ILE A 184 -4.99 -9.25 -15.42
N PHE A 185 -3.71 -9.29 -15.06
CA PHE A 185 -3.25 -9.05 -13.69
C PHE A 185 -2.84 -7.60 -13.43
N ASP A 186 -3.07 -6.71 -14.39
CA ASP A 186 -2.73 -5.29 -14.33
C ASP A 186 -1.28 -5.02 -13.87
N THR A 187 -0.33 -5.83 -14.35
CA THR A 187 1.09 -5.71 -13.96
C THR A 187 1.85 -4.66 -14.78
N ARG A 188 1.13 -3.80 -15.51
CA ARG A 188 1.71 -2.73 -16.34
C ARG A 188 2.53 -1.74 -15.52
N VAL A 189 2.16 -1.54 -14.25
CA VAL A 189 2.91 -0.69 -13.31
C VAL A 189 4.34 -1.18 -13.10
N TYR A 190 4.56 -2.51 -13.06
CA TYR A 190 5.89 -3.08 -12.87
C TYR A 190 6.76 -2.94 -14.12
N VAL A 191 6.15 -3.02 -15.30
CA VAL A 191 6.85 -2.78 -16.57
C VAL A 191 7.30 -1.31 -16.66
N ALA A 192 6.39 -0.37 -16.37
CA ALA A 192 6.73 1.05 -16.35
C ALA A 192 7.83 1.36 -15.30
N PHE A 193 7.80 0.69 -14.16
CA PHE A 193 8.85 0.81 -13.15
C PHE A 193 10.19 0.26 -13.64
N GLN A 194 10.20 -0.91 -14.29
CA GLN A 194 11.41 -1.49 -14.89
C GLN A 194 12.00 -0.60 -15.99
N GLU A 195 11.16 -0.03 -16.86
CA GLU A 195 11.59 0.89 -17.92
C GLU A 195 12.25 2.14 -17.32
N ARG A 196 11.65 2.73 -16.28
CA ARG A 196 12.22 3.88 -15.57
C ARG A 196 13.55 3.55 -14.88
N LEU A 197 13.66 2.37 -14.28
CA LEU A 197 14.93 1.92 -13.71
C LEU A 197 16.00 1.70 -14.78
N ALA A 198 15.64 1.11 -15.91
CA ALA A 198 16.57 0.89 -17.01
C ALA A 198 17.07 2.20 -17.62
N GLU A 199 16.17 3.19 -17.78
CA GLU A 199 16.50 4.54 -18.25
C GLU A 199 17.43 5.26 -17.26
N ALA A 200 17.13 5.20 -15.95
CA ALA A 200 17.99 5.77 -14.90
C ALA A 200 19.37 5.09 -14.83
N ALA A 201 19.43 3.77 -15.03
CA ALA A 201 20.69 3.04 -15.09
C ALA A 201 21.50 3.40 -16.35
N ALA A 202 20.84 3.56 -17.49
CA ALA A 202 21.48 3.97 -18.73
C ALA A 202 22.06 5.39 -18.64
N SER A 203 21.30 6.35 -18.09
CA SER A 203 21.78 7.71 -17.88
C SER A 203 22.95 7.77 -16.90
N SER A 204 22.88 7.03 -15.80
CA SER A 204 23.97 6.93 -14.82
C SER A 204 25.25 6.37 -15.43
N ARG A 205 25.13 5.30 -16.24
CA ARG A 205 26.27 4.73 -16.99
C ARG A 205 26.87 5.74 -17.98
N SER A 206 26.05 6.53 -18.66
CA SER A 206 26.53 7.59 -19.57
C SER A 206 27.34 8.65 -18.82
N VAL A 207 26.84 9.10 -17.66
CA VAL A 207 27.53 10.09 -16.82
C VAL A 207 28.86 9.55 -16.30
N LEU A 208 28.91 8.30 -15.85
CA LEU A 208 30.16 7.65 -15.40
C LEU A 208 31.17 7.57 -16.55
N ALA A 209 30.74 7.14 -17.74
CA ALA A 209 31.62 7.07 -18.91
C ALA A 209 32.14 8.45 -19.34
N GLU A 210 31.35 9.52 -19.17
CA GLU A 210 31.81 10.89 -19.44
C GLU A 210 32.83 11.37 -18.40
N ARG A 211 32.58 11.09 -17.11
CA ARG A 211 33.51 11.38 -16.00
C ARG A 211 34.84 10.64 -16.15
N GLU A 212 34.81 9.36 -16.53
CA GLU A 212 36.00 8.55 -16.79
C GLU A 212 36.82 9.08 -17.97
N ARG A 213 36.15 9.48 -19.07
CA ARG A 213 36.84 10.14 -20.20
C ARG A 213 37.47 11.46 -19.80
N ALA A 214 36.77 12.28 -19.01
CA ALA A 214 37.29 13.55 -18.52
C ALA A 214 38.49 13.37 -17.59
N ALA A 215 38.43 12.40 -16.67
CA ALA A 215 39.53 12.05 -15.78
C ALA A 215 40.76 11.54 -16.56
N SER A 216 40.53 10.63 -17.51
CA SER A 216 41.60 10.11 -18.39
C SER A 216 42.24 11.22 -19.23
N GLY A 217 41.43 12.12 -19.79
CA GLY A 217 41.93 13.29 -20.52
C GLY A 217 42.67 14.30 -19.64
N ALA A 218 42.27 14.48 -18.37
CA ALA A 218 43.01 15.28 -17.41
C ALA A 218 44.37 14.65 -17.06
N MET A 219 44.42 13.33 -16.80
CA MET A 219 45.67 12.62 -16.56
C MET A 219 46.61 12.68 -17.76
N ALA A 220 46.10 12.51 -18.98
CA ALA A 220 46.91 12.62 -20.20
C ALA A 220 47.49 14.04 -20.39
N ARG A 221 46.75 15.08 -20.02
CA ARG A 221 47.26 16.47 -20.04
C ARG A 221 48.34 16.69 -18.99
N VAL A 222 48.19 16.15 -17.78
CA VAL A 222 49.21 16.23 -16.72
C VAL A 222 50.48 15.48 -17.14
N ALA A 223 50.35 14.30 -17.74
CA ALA A 223 51.48 13.52 -18.27
C ALA A 223 52.17 14.19 -19.48
N GLY A 224 51.43 14.99 -20.26
CA GLY A 224 51.95 15.75 -21.40
C GLY A 224 52.63 17.08 -21.02
N VAL A 225 52.49 17.54 -19.77
CA VAL A 225 53.32 18.64 -19.25
C VAL A 225 54.70 18.08 -18.94
N ALA A 226 55.56 18.08 -19.96
CA ALA A 226 56.99 17.90 -19.76
C ALA A 226 57.50 19.05 -18.88
N VAL A 227 57.81 18.75 -17.62
CA VAL A 227 58.65 19.62 -16.80
C VAL A 227 60.02 19.64 -17.48
N PRO A 228 60.55 20.80 -17.91
CA PRO A 228 61.88 20.84 -18.50
C PRO A 228 62.90 20.36 -17.46
N GLU A 229 63.61 19.28 -17.78
CA GLU A 229 64.79 18.81 -17.06
C GLU A 229 65.83 19.94 -17.08
N GLY A 230 66.01 20.60 -15.93
CA GLY A 230 66.99 21.68 -15.80
C GLY A 230 66.74 22.72 -14.70
N ALA A 231 65.62 22.65 -13.96
CA ALA A 231 65.30 23.65 -12.93
C ALA A 231 65.49 23.19 -11.46
N LEU A 232 66.12 22.03 -11.21
CA LEU A 232 66.26 21.47 -9.85
C LEU A 232 67.71 21.36 -9.31
N ASP A 233 68.73 21.85 -10.03
CA ASP A 233 70.13 21.79 -9.58
C ASP A 233 70.57 22.91 -8.62
N ALA A 234 69.64 23.51 -7.86
CA ALA A 234 69.97 24.62 -6.93
C ALA A 234 69.66 24.36 -5.46
N ALA A 235 69.26 23.15 -5.05
CA ALA A 235 68.85 22.92 -3.66
C ALA A 235 69.22 21.54 -3.07
N GLU A 236 70.30 20.91 -3.50
CA GLU A 236 70.91 19.81 -2.73
C GLU A 236 72.05 20.34 -1.86
N GLY A 237 71.70 20.63 -0.61
CA GLY A 237 72.62 20.98 0.47
C GLY A 237 72.19 20.34 1.78
N GLY A 238 72.43 19.04 1.92
CA GLY A 238 72.63 18.36 3.20
C GLY A 238 71.38 17.89 3.96
N GLY A 239 71.29 16.58 4.20
CA GLY A 239 70.34 16.02 5.17
C GLY A 239 70.26 14.51 5.11
N ASP A 240 71.01 13.87 5.99
CA ASP A 240 71.26 12.44 6.14
C ASP A 240 70.03 11.61 6.58
N ARG A 241 70.20 10.28 6.51
CA ARG A 241 69.24 9.16 6.50
C ARG A 241 68.50 8.88 7.81
N SER A 242 67.35 8.19 7.68
CA SER A 242 66.99 6.91 8.37
C SER A 242 65.45 6.85 8.57
N ALA A 243 64.67 6.12 7.76
CA ALA A 243 64.42 4.67 7.76
C ALA A 243 63.80 4.12 9.07
N GLY A 244 62.56 3.63 8.99
CA GLY A 244 61.92 2.76 9.99
C GLY A 244 60.39 2.76 9.94
N ALA A 245 59.78 1.73 9.34
CA ALA A 245 58.36 1.34 9.42
C ALA A 245 58.27 -0.02 10.17
N PRO A 246 57.13 -0.75 10.30
CA PRO A 246 55.66 -0.46 10.32
C PRO A 246 54.86 -1.28 11.40
N GLY A 247 53.51 -1.24 11.38
CA GLY A 247 52.57 -2.29 11.88
C GLY A 247 51.44 -1.80 12.82
N GLU A 248 50.14 -1.77 12.46
CA GLU A 248 49.10 -2.85 12.47
C GLU A 248 48.89 -3.51 13.86
N THR A 249 47.72 -3.86 14.40
CA THR A 249 46.26 -3.58 14.28
C THR A 249 45.61 -4.28 15.50
N ASP A 250 44.43 -3.79 15.92
CA ASP A 250 43.29 -4.49 16.54
C ASP A 250 43.33 -5.21 17.91
N ARG A 251 42.14 -5.13 18.53
CA ARG A 251 41.50 -5.96 19.59
C ARG A 251 41.51 -5.38 21.00
N GLU A 252 40.49 -5.55 21.85
CA GLU A 252 39.05 -5.85 21.79
C GLU A 252 38.61 -5.88 23.27
N ALA A 253 37.34 -5.58 23.53
CA ALA A 253 36.54 -6.13 24.63
C ALA A 253 36.84 -5.79 26.12
N ASN A 254 36.00 -4.90 26.64
CA ASN A 254 34.90 -5.21 27.58
C ASN A 254 35.16 -5.37 29.11
N ALA A 255 34.59 -4.40 29.82
CA ALA A 255 33.82 -4.46 31.07
C ALA A 255 34.39 -5.14 32.32
N LYS A 256 34.52 -4.31 33.37
CA LYS A 256 33.83 -4.51 34.66
C LYS A 256 33.59 -3.17 35.36
N ASN A 257 32.34 -3.00 35.82
CA ASN A 257 31.86 -2.15 36.92
C ASN A 257 32.96 -1.78 37.93
N GLY A 258 33.04 -0.60 38.50
CA GLY A 258 31.99 0.34 38.85
C GLY A 258 32.30 0.84 40.27
N ALA A 259 32.18 2.15 40.46
CA ALA A 259 32.18 2.90 41.71
C ALA A 259 33.52 3.13 42.45
N ALA A 260 33.71 4.43 42.73
CA ALA A 260 34.44 5.02 43.85
C ALA A 260 35.98 5.09 43.78
N LYS A 261 36.49 6.13 43.13
CA LYS A 261 37.38 7.15 43.73
C LYS A 261 37.87 8.11 42.64
N ASN A 262 37.80 9.42 42.95
CA ASN A 262 38.69 10.52 42.54
C ASN A 262 37.89 11.83 42.65
N THR A 263 37.61 12.30 43.87
CA THR A 263 38.42 13.34 44.52
C THR A 263 39.88 13.45 44.06
N ASP A 264 40.25 14.67 43.72
CA ASP A 264 41.62 15.16 43.47
C ASP A 264 42.30 14.75 42.17
N SER A 265 42.06 15.55 41.13
CA SER A 265 43.16 16.05 40.31
C SER A 265 42.72 17.31 39.55
N CYS A 266 42.99 18.47 40.13
CA CYS A 266 43.36 19.65 39.34
C CYS A 266 44.40 19.23 38.29
N PRO A 267 44.34 19.72 37.05
CA PRO A 267 45.38 19.41 36.08
C PRO A 267 46.69 19.99 36.62
N ALA A 268 47.57 19.07 37.00
CA ALA A 268 48.93 19.36 37.38
C ALA A 268 49.60 20.16 36.26
N ALA A 269 50.25 21.24 36.68
CA ALA A 269 51.13 22.05 35.87
C ALA A 269 52.12 21.18 35.10
N ALA A 270 52.23 21.43 33.79
CA ALA A 270 53.41 21.02 33.04
C ALA A 270 54.62 21.87 33.51
N PRO A 271 55.78 21.27 33.80
CA PRO A 271 56.97 21.98 34.23
C PRO A 271 57.77 22.41 33.00
N GLY A 272 58.10 23.71 32.91
CA GLY A 272 59.05 24.18 31.90
C GLY A 272 58.71 25.49 31.19
N SER A 273 58.34 26.54 31.92
CA SER A 273 58.71 27.90 31.55
C SER A 273 58.74 28.75 32.80
N THR A 274 59.84 29.45 33.02
CA THR A 274 59.99 30.47 34.06
C THR A 274 59.03 31.62 33.75
N SER A 275 57.80 31.57 34.27
CA SER A 275 56.95 32.77 34.39
C SER A 275 57.07 33.29 35.82
N THR A 276 57.89 34.31 36.01
CA THR A 276 57.71 35.21 37.15
C THR A 276 56.27 35.74 37.03
N ASP A 277 55.38 35.33 37.94
CA ASP A 277 54.04 35.93 37.99
C ASP A 277 54.23 37.45 38.13
N PRO A 278 53.70 38.26 37.19
CA PRO A 278 53.98 39.69 37.18
C PRO A 278 53.39 40.34 38.43
N ASP A 279 54.23 41.12 39.14
CA ASP A 279 53.82 41.86 40.34
C ASP A 279 52.78 42.93 39.95
N PRO A 280 51.51 42.82 40.41
CA PRO A 280 50.45 43.75 40.07
C PRO A 280 50.67 45.16 40.63
N CYS A 281 51.67 45.35 41.50
CA CYS A 281 52.03 46.63 42.10
C CYS A 281 53.30 47.27 41.49
N ALA A 282 53.85 46.71 40.41
CA ALA A 282 54.97 47.30 39.68
C ALA A 282 54.59 48.63 38.99
N GLU A 283 55.56 49.53 38.80
CA GLU A 283 55.35 50.86 38.19
C GLU A 283 54.82 50.79 36.74
N ASP A 284 55.09 49.69 36.02
CA ASP A 284 54.51 49.39 34.70
C ASP A 284 53.57 48.18 34.78
N PRO A 285 52.24 48.38 34.69
CA PRO A 285 51.26 47.30 34.78
C PRO A 285 51.10 46.48 33.49
N SER A 286 51.78 46.84 32.41
CA SER A 286 51.60 46.23 31.08
C SER A 286 51.83 44.70 31.07
N PRO A 287 52.89 44.15 31.71
CA PRO A 287 53.13 42.71 31.75
C PRO A 287 52.06 41.92 32.52
N ALA A 288 51.51 42.51 33.60
CA ALA A 288 50.43 41.91 34.39
C ALA A 288 49.12 41.85 33.59
N LEU A 289 48.83 42.90 32.81
CA LEU A 289 47.67 42.96 31.93
C LEU A 289 47.77 41.96 30.76
N GLU A 290 48.95 41.78 30.17
CA GLU A 290 49.16 40.79 29.11
C GLU A 290 49.03 39.35 29.62
N TRP A 291 49.59 39.06 30.81
CA TRP A 291 49.40 37.77 31.48
C TRP A 291 47.92 37.50 31.79
N ALA A 292 47.21 38.48 32.35
CA ALA A 292 45.78 38.34 32.64
C ALA A 292 44.94 38.15 31.36
N ARG A 293 45.24 38.86 30.27
CA ARG A 293 44.59 38.67 28.96
C ARG A 293 44.88 37.29 28.38
N GLY A 294 46.11 36.79 28.49
CA GLY A 294 46.48 35.44 28.06
C GLY A 294 45.74 34.36 28.85
N ARG A 295 45.65 34.52 30.18
CA ARG A 295 44.86 33.64 31.06
C ARG A 295 43.37 33.68 30.73
N HIS A 296 42.82 34.87 30.49
CA HIS A 296 41.41 35.04 30.10
C HIS A 296 41.10 34.29 28.80
N ARG A 297 41.94 34.44 27.76
CA ARG A 297 41.80 33.73 26.49
C ARG A 297 41.79 32.21 26.66
N LEU A 298 42.70 31.66 27.48
CA LEU A 298 42.74 30.22 27.76
C LEU A 298 41.48 29.72 28.47
N VAL A 299 40.89 30.54 29.36
CA VAL A 299 39.63 30.21 30.05
C VAL A 299 38.45 30.27 29.07
N GLU A 300 38.42 31.24 28.16
CA GLU A 300 37.40 31.33 27.11
C GLU A 300 37.46 30.11 26.17
N GLU A 301 38.65 29.74 25.69
CA GLU A 301 38.84 28.55 24.85
C GLU A 301 38.49 27.24 25.58
N ALA A 302 38.74 27.16 26.89
CA ALA A 302 38.34 26.01 27.70
C ALA A 302 36.81 25.95 27.88
N LEU A 303 36.15 27.11 28.07
CA LEU A 303 34.71 27.22 28.20
C LEU A 303 34.00 26.88 26.88
N GLU A 304 34.53 27.33 25.75
CA GLU A 304 34.00 26.98 24.42
C GLU A 304 34.10 25.48 24.15
N ARG A 305 35.25 24.86 24.44
CA ARG A 305 35.41 23.40 24.35
C ARG A 305 34.41 22.66 25.24
N ALA A 306 34.25 23.11 26.49
CA ALA A 306 33.28 22.50 27.41
C ALA A 306 31.83 22.63 26.90
N ARG A 307 31.46 23.78 26.32
CA ARG A 307 30.14 24.00 25.70
C ARG A 307 29.91 23.09 24.50
N MET A 308 30.91 22.94 23.63
CA MET A 308 30.82 22.04 22.47
C MET A 308 30.64 20.58 22.92
N THR A 309 31.41 20.12 23.91
CA THR A 309 31.26 18.76 24.45
C THR A 309 29.91 18.53 25.13
N ALA A 310 29.36 19.55 25.80
CA ALA A 310 28.03 19.47 26.40
C ALA A 310 26.95 19.39 25.30
N ALA A 311 27.05 20.20 24.25
CA ALA A 311 26.11 20.16 23.13
C ALA A 311 26.14 18.82 22.37
N GLU A 312 27.33 18.22 22.20
CA GLU A 312 27.45 16.88 21.63
C GLU A 312 26.83 15.79 22.52
N ALA A 313 26.96 15.92 23.85
CA ALA A 313 26.33 15.01 24.79
C ALA A 313 24.80 15.13 24.75
N ASP A 314 24.26 16.35 24.76
CA ASP A 314 22.82 16.62 24.66
C ASP A 314 22.24 16.07 23.33
N ALA A 315 22.99 16.22 22.23
CA ALA A 315 22.59 15.67 20.94
C ALA A 315 22.50 14.14 20.97
N ARG A 316 23.52 13.45 21.51
CA ARG A 316 23.51 11.99 21.66
C ARG A 316 22.37 11.50 22.56
N ASP A 317 22.11 12.19 23.67
CA ASP A 317 21.00 11.85 24.57
C ASP A 317 19.65 12.01 23.87
N SER A 318 19.47 13.04 23.04
CA SER A 318 18.24 13.24 22.26
C SER A 318 18.03 12.14 21.22
N GLU A 319 19.09 11.72 20.52
CA GLU A 319 19.05 10.61 19.57
C GLU A 319 18.67 9.29 20.26
N GLN A 320 19.29 8.99 21.41
CA GLN A 320 18.98 7.80 22.20
C GLN A 320 17.54 7.80 22.71
N GLN A 321 17.01 8.96 23.12
CA GLN A 321 15.60 9.08 23.53
C GLN A 321 14.63 8.83 22.37
N GLU A 322 14.95 9.31 21.17
CA GLU A 322 14.16 9.01 19.97
C GLU A 322 14.19 7.53 19.60
N GLU A 323 15.36 6.89 19.66
CA GLU A 323 15.51 5.45 19.42
C GLU A 323 14.69 4.63 20.44
N LEU A 324 14.74 4.98 21.72
CA LEU A 324 13.95 4.32 22.76
C LEU A 324 12.44 4.50 22.51
N ARG A 325 11.99 5.69 22.12
CA ARG A 325 10.58 5.93 21.76
C ARG A 325 10.13 5.06 20.60
N ARG A 326 10.94 4.98 19.53
CA ARG A 326 10.66 4.12 18.37
C ARG A 326 10.57 2.65 18.79
N ALA A 327 11.49 2.18 19.63
CA ALA A 327 11.48 0.80 20.14
C ALA A 327 10.23 0.48 20.97
N LEU A 328 9.74 1.43 21.78
CA LEU A 328 8.51 1.28 22.55
C LEU A 328 7.26 1.23 21.66
N ASP A 329 7.22 2.07 20.61
CA ASP A 329 6.12 2.07 19.64
C ASP A 329 6.07 0.76 18.85
N ASP A 330 7.23 0.22 18.46
CA ASP A 330 7.36 -1.08 17.79
C ASP A 330 6.87 -2.22 18.69
N LEU A 331 7.24 -2.22 19.98
CA LEU A 331 6.75 -3.20 20.95
C LEU A 331 5.22 -3.13 21.09
N ALA A 332 4.64 -1.93 21.19
CA ALA A 332 3.20 -1.73 21.25
C ALA A 332 2.48 -2.19 19.96
N ALA A 333 3.12 -2.05 18.80
CA ALA A 333 2.61 -2.59 17.54
C ALA A 333 2.60 -4.13 17.54
N VAL A 334 3.67 -4.77 18.01
CA VAL A 334 3.78 -6.23 18.13
C VAL A 334 2.73 -6.79 19.10
N GLU A 335 2.53 -6.16 20.26
CA GLU A 335 1.49 -6.59 21.21
C GLU A 335 0.08 -6.47 20.64
N ARG A 336 -0.22 -5.39 19.91
CA ARG A 336 -1.50 -5.24 19.21
C ARG A 336 -1.70 -6.33 18.17
N HIS A 337 -0.66 -6.62 17.38
CA HIS A 337 -0.71 -7.69 16.39
C HIS A 337 -0.99 -9.03 17.07
N ARG A 338 -0.27 -9.37 18.15
CA ARG A 338 -0.48 -10.60 18.92
C ARG A 338 -1.93 -10.75 19.39
N ARG A 339 -2.52 -9.70 19.98
CA ARG A 339 -3.92 -9.70 20.44
C ARG A 339 -4.91 -9.91 19.31
N LEU A 340 -4.69 -9.25 18.16
CA LEU A 340 -5.56 -9.42 16.99
C LEU A 340 -5.47 -10.83 16.41
N THR A 341 -4.28 -11.43 16.42
CA THR A 341 -4.09 -12.82 15.98
C THR A 341 -4.77 -13.82 16.92
N GLU A 342 -4.69 -13.61 18.24
CA GLU A 342 -5.43 -14.41 19.23
C GLU A 342 -6.95 -14.30 19.02
N GLN A 343 -7.48 -13.07 18.86
CA GLN A 343 -8.90 -12.86 18.56
C GLN A 343 -9.35 -13.52 17.25
N LEU A 344 -8.48 -13.51 16.24
CA LEU A 344 -8.77 -14.14 14.96
C LEU A 344 -8.83 -15.67 15.10
N ALA A 345 -7.93 -16.27 15.88
CA ALA A 345 -7.97 -17.70 16.20
C ALA A 345 -9.25 -18.08 16.97
N ASP A 346 -9.63 -17.31 17.99
CA ASP A 346 -10.88 -17.56 18.75
C ASP A 346 -12.12 -17.51 17.84
N LEU A 347 -12.15 -16.58 16.86
CA LEU A 347 -13.23 -16.47 15.89
C LEU A 347 -13.23 -17.63 14.89
N GLU A 348 -12.05 -18.06 14.44
CA GLU A 348 -11.89 -19.23 13.57
C GLU A 348 -12.33 -20.52 14.27
N ASP A 349 -12.02 -20.69 15.56
CA ASP A 349 -12.46 -21.83 16.37
C ASP A 349 -13.99 -21.82 16.62
N ALA A 350 -14.63 -20.65 16.64
CA ALA A 350 -16.08 -20.53 16.76
C ALA A 350 -16.83 -20.80 15.43
N GLN A 351 -16.14 -20.68 14.30
CA GLN A 351 -16.73 -20.80 12.95
C GLN A 351 -17.44 -22.15 12.69
N PRO A 352 -16.87 -23.33 13.04
CA PRO A 352 -17.50 -24.61 12.78
C PRO A 352 -18.84 -24.78 13.52
N GLY A 353 -18.91 -24.29 14.77
CA GLY A 353 -20.15 -24.34 15.55
C GLY A 353 -21.26 -23.46 14.96
N ILE A 354 -20.88 -22.28 14.44
CA ILE A 354 -21.80 -21.41 13.72
C ILE A 354 -22.29 -22.08 12.44
N ASP A 355 -21.40 -22.73 11.69
CA ASP A 355 -21.74 -23.41 10.44
C ASP A 355 -22.61 -24.66 10.66
N GLU A 356 -22.39 -25.41 11.75
CA GLU A 356 -23.27 -26.50 12.16
C GLU A 356 -24.67 -25.99 12.50
N LEU A 357 -24.77 -24.91 13.30
CA LEU A 357 -26.06 -24.29 13.62
C LEU A 357 -26.78 -23.79 12.36
N ARG A 358 -26.05 -23.17 11.42
CA ARG A 358 -26.59 -22.76 10.12
C ARG A 358 -27.09 -23.96 9.31
N ALA A 359 -26.34 -25.06 9.27
CA ALA A 359 -26.73 -26.28 8.58
C ALA A 359 -28.02 -26.87 9.16
N ARG A 360 -28.14 -26.93 10.49
CA ARG A 360 -29.36 -27.36 11.19
C ARG A 360 -30.56 -26.47 10.87
N CYS A 361 -30.36 -25.14 10.87
CA CYS A 361 -31.41 -24.21 10.46
C CYS A 361 -31.83 -24.39 9.00
N ARG A 362 -30.89 -24.64 8.08
CA ARG A 362 -31.20 -24.91 6.66
C ARG A 362 -32.03 -26.19 6.51
N SER A 363 -31.62 -27.27 7.18
CA SER A 363 -32.34 -28.56 7.15
C SER A 363 -33.77 -28.42 7.70
N GLY A 364 -33.95 -27.72 8.83
CA GLY A 364 -35.27 -27.46 9.40
C GLY A 364 -36.19 -26.66 8.46
N ARG A 365 -35.65 -25.69 7.71
CA ARG A 365 -36.43 -24.93 6.71
C ARG A 365 -36.83 -25.77 5.52
N ALA A 366 -35.95 -26.67 5.06
CA ALA A 366 -36.28 -27.59 3.99
C ALA A 366 -37.45 -28.49 4.40
N ALA A 367 -37.42 -29.03 5.63
CA ALA A 367 -38.50 -29.84 6.18
C ALA A 367 -39.84 -29.08 6.28
N GLN A 368 -39.84 -27.84 6.76
CA GLN A 368 -41.06 -27.01 6.84
C GLN A 368 -41.69 -26.73 5.47
N ARG A 369 -40.88 -26.50 4.43
CA ARG A 369 -41.39 -26.28 3.07
C ARG A 369 -42.06 -27.50 2.50
N VAL A 370 -41.53 -28.70 2.79
CA VAL A 370 -42.13 -29.97 2.36
C VAL A 370 -43.44 -30.23 3.10
N LEU A 371 -43.49 -30.00 4.42
CA LEU A 371 -44.71 -30.13 5.22
C LEU A 371 -45.83 -29.19 4.74
N ALA A 372 -45.51 -27.93 4.44
CA ALA A 372 -46.49 -26.98 3.92
C ALA A 372 -47.09 -27.41 2.56
N TYR A 373 -46.32 -28.15 1.76
CA TYR A 373 -46.78 -28.68 0.48
C TYR A 373 -47.65 -29.94 0.65
N ALA A 374 -47.32 -30.80 1.62
CA ALA A 374 -48.12 -31.97 1.98
C ALA A 374 -49.49 -31.58 2.55
N ASP A 375 -49.53 -30.61 3.48
CA ASP A 375 -50.78 -30.08 4.06
C ASP A 375 -51.68 -29.41 3.01
N ALA A 376 -51.09 -28.78 1.98
CA ALA A 376 -51.84 -28.17 0.88
C ALA A 376 -52.42 -29.22 -0.08
N HIS A 377 -51.75 -30.37 -0.23
CA HIS A 377 -52.23 -31.47 -1.04
C HIS A 377 -53.39 -32.22 -0.36
N GLU A 378 -53.32 -32.46 0.96
CA GLU A 378 -54.40 -33.11 1.72
C GLU A 378 -55.68 -32.26 1.81
N ARG A 379 -55.60 -30.93 1.67
CA ARG A 379 -56.79 -30.05 1.63
C ARG A 379 -57.40 -29.91 0.24
N ALA A 380 -56.70 -30.37 -0.79
CA ALA A 380 -57.15 -30.31 -2.18
C ALA A 380 -57.83 -31.61 -2.65
N GLU A 381 -57.64 -32.71 -1.91
CA GLU A 381 -58.44 -33.95 -1.98
C GLU A 381 -59.67 -33.84 -1.06
#